data_AF-A0A2R3Z602-F1
#
_entry.id   AF-A0A2R3Z602-F1
#
_cell.length_a   1.000
_cell.length_b   1.000
_cell.length_c   1.000
_cell.angle_alpha   90.00
_cell.angle_beta   90.00
_cell.angle_gamma   90.00
#
_symmetry.space_group_name_H-M   'P 1'
#
loop_
_entity.id
_entity.type
_entity.pdbx_description
1 polymer ?
#
loop_
_entity_poly.entity_id
_entity_poly.type
_entity_poly.pdbx_seq_one_letter_code
_entity_poly.pdbx_strand_id
1 'polypeptide(L)'
;MKKYISTLFIILIFGNLTAQDMRLRKGAVTDSLPLPGTANSNFALYLPTNYDATRKWPLLMVFDPQGRGQNTVNLFRTAAEEQGYILASPNLKLKDKPIDSILTTATSLMYNIFNSLAIDKDQVFSAGMAEGAQVASTIPLFYKNLAGVMAVGNSFVNPKYLDREHPYTFIGIAGRKDYMLYEMEAYMRFYDNIDFPTYIYYFDGKADEWPPTPVITNAVSGFTLQAIKNGKRPALPQFIDELYQNEMGIVEKLRRTREFYKAYGELDRMKKKYGEFGYEDEIKDKMKEIKRSKGFREQRRDFRKAVSAEKYQQDEYEYLLHSDVISNNFENIGWWAYQVDELKKLEKSPEEATSNMAYRLHDYLDFVTKQQFDRIMESDLSIETRIFISVLRTAIKKSDPEAYLKIIQLAGGDGDYETALLYLEDLLKTGYNNYEALYDIPGILDLQLSREYNNLIRKYLGKAKYSIPEPVEEID
;
A
#
# COMPACT_ATOMS: atom_id res chain seq x y z
N MET A 1 -49.52 -61.54 42.49
CA MET A 1 -48.07 -61.87 42.56
C MET A 1 -47.33 -61.02 41.54
N LYS A 2 -46.31 -60.29 42.03
CA LYS A 2 -45.22 -59.54 41.37
C LYS A 2 -45.17 -59.54 39.82
N LYS A 3 -44.99 -58.34 39.24
CA LYS A 3 -43.76 -57.97 38.48
C LYS A 3 -43.70 -56.47 38.10
N TYR A 4 -42.81 -55.78 38.82
CA TYR A 4 -41.90 -54.68 38.47
C TYR A 4 -42.24 -53.71 37.31
N ILE A 5 -42.47 -52.44 37.68
CA ILE A 5 -42.30 -51.26 36.83
C ILE A 5 -40.88 -50.75 37.06
N SER A 6 -40.05 -50.79 36.03
CA SER A 6 -38.73 -50.16 35.98
C SER A 6 -38.87 -48.77 35.37
N THR A 7 -38.83 -47.72 36.20
CA THR A 7 -38.79 -46.33 35.72
C THR A 7 -37.33 -45.89 35.60
N LEU A 8 -36.89 -45.66 34.37
CA LEU A 8 -35.58 -45.15 33.99
C LEU A 8 -35.48 -43.66 34.36
N PHE A 9 -34.59 -43.30 35.28
CA PHE A 9 -34.28 -41.91 35.61
C PHE A 9 -33.26 -41.38 34.58
N ILE A 10 -33.70 -40.52 33.66
CA ILE A 10 -32.80 -39.78 32.76
C ILE A 10 -32.31 -38.55 33.52
N ILE A 11 -31.05 -38.58 33.95
CA ILE A 11 -30.33 -37.43 34.48
C ILE A 11 -29.90 -36.57 33.29
N LEU A 12 -30.60 -35.45 33.07
CA LEU A 12 -30.20 -34.40 32.14
C LEU A 12 -29.07 -33.58 32.78
N ILE A 13 -27.84 -33.90 32.40
CA ILE A 13 -26.66 -33.10 32.71
C ILE A 13 -26.76 -31.83 31.86
N PHE A 14 -27.11 -30.71 32.50
CA PHE A 14 -26.91 -29.39 31.93
C PHE A 14 -25.40 -29.13 31.85
N GLY A 15 -24.83 -29.41 30.68
CA GLY A 15 -23.50 -28.92 30.32
C GLY A 15 -23.56 -27.40 30.21
N ASN A 16 -23.04 -26.70 31.22
CA ASN A 16 -22.66 -25.30 31.07
C ASN A 16 -21.58 -25.25 29.99
N LEU A 17 -21.98 -24.92 28.76
CA LEU A 17 -21.07 -24.45 27.72
C LEU A 17 -20.35 -23.23 28.30
N THR A 18 -19.08 -23.41 28.62
CA THR A 18 -18.18 -22.33 28.99
C THR A 18 -18.14 -21.34 27.83
N ALA A 19 -18.81 -20.19 27.98
CA ALA A 19 -18.45 -19.00 27.26
C ALA A 19 -16.97 -18.73 27.59
N GLN A 20 -16.10 -18.84 26.60
CA GLN A 20 -14.73 -18.37 26.77
C GLN A 20 -14.81 -16.86 26.96
N ASP A 21 -14.71 -16.41 28.21
CA ASP A 21 -14.36 -15.03 28.56
C ASP A 21 -12.94 -14.77 28.04
N MET A 22 -12.80 -14.50 26.75
CA MET A 22 -11.62 -13.85 26.22
C MET A 22 -11.55 -12.47 26.86
N ARG A 23 -10.86 -12.36 28.00
CA ARG A 23 -10.55 -11.08 28.64
C ARG A 23 -9.69 -10.27 27.67
N LEU A 24 -10.33 -9.34 26.95
CA LEU A 24 -9.65 -8.36 26.11
C LEU A 24 -8.64 -7.59 26.97
N ARG A 25 -7.38 -7.56 26.54
CA ARG A 25 -6.30 -6.92 27.29
C ARG A 25 -6.24 -5.43 26.92
N LYS A 26 -6.24 -4.57 27.94
CA LYS A 26 -5.97 -3.13 27.79
C LYS A 26 -4.47 -2.89 27.69
N GLY A 27 -4.04 -1.90 26.90
CA GLY A 27 -2.64 -1.54 26.72
C GLY A 27 -1.78 -2.54 25.93
N ALA A 28 -2.40 -3.61 25.41
CA ALA A 28 -1.71 -4.65 24.64
C ALA A 28 -2.54 -5.07 23.43
N VAL A 29 -1.85 -5.41 22.33
CA VAL A 29 -2.52 -5.93 21.13
C VAL A 29 -2.99 -7.35 21.38
N THR A 30 -4.29 -7.58 21.15
CA THR A 30 -4.89 -8.91 21.14
C THR A 30 -5.12 -9.31 19.69
N ASP A 31 -4.41 -10.32 19.21
CA ASP A 31 -4.49 -10.79 17.83
C ASP A 31 -5.30 -12.08 17.70
N SER A 32 -5.65 -12.45 16.46
CA SER A 32 -6.37 -13.68 16.11
C SER A 32 -7.74 -13.80 16.78
N LEU A 33 -8.41 -12.67 17.04
CA LEU A 33 -9.78 -12.67 17.52
C LEU A 33 -10.70 -13.17 16.40
N PRO A 34 -11.57 -14.16 16.66
CA PRO A 34 -12.46 -14.71 15.65
C PRO A 34 -13.41 -13.63 15.14
N LEU A 35 -13.63 -13.58 13.83
CA LEU A 35 -14.59 -12.68 13.21
C LEU A 35 -15.87 -13.44 12.82
N PRO A 36 -16.99 -13.24 13.53
CA PRO A 36 -18.25 -13.91 13.20
C PRO A 36 -18.75 -13.54 11.80
N GLY A 37 -19.42 -14.49 11.13
CA GLY A 37 -20.02 -14.27 9.80
C GLY A 37 -19.06 -14.42 8.62
N THR A 38 -17.76 -14.64 8.88
CA THR A 38 -16.73 -14.83 7.84
C THR A 38 -15.93 -16.11 8.11
N ALA A 39 -15.90 -17.03 7.13
CA ALA A 39 -15.23 -18.31 7.31
C ALA A 39 -13.73 -18.14 7.60
N ASN A 40 -13.26 -18.72 8.71
CA ASN A 40 -11.85 -18.73 9.15
C ASN A 40 -11.16 -17.36 9.16
N SER A 41 -11.90 -16.27 9.34
CA SER A 41 -11.33 -14.92 9.39
C SER A 41 -11.16 -14.47 10.84
N ASN A 42 -10.10 -13.71 11.08
CA ASN A 42 -9.78 -13.16 12.40
C ASN A 42 -9.16 -11.76 12.28
N PHE A 43 -9.00 -11.07 13.40
CA PHE A 43 -8.50 -9.70 13.43
C PHE A 43 -7.67 -9.40 14.69
N ALA A 44 -6.89 -8.33 14.61
CA ALA A 44 -6.16 -7.74 15.73
C ALA A 44 -6.93 -6.56 16.32
N LEU A 45 -6.88 -6.42 17.64
CA LEU A 45 -7.55 -5.36 18.41
C LEU A 45 -6.58 -4.72 19.41
N TYR A 46 -6.67 -3.40 19.57
CA TYR A 46 -6.05 -2.68 20.66
C TYR A 46 -7.08 -1.85 21.43
N LEU A 47 -7.06 -1.99 22.76
CA LEU A 47 -7.79 -1.14 23.68
C LEU A 47 -6.79 -0.28 24.47
N PRO A 48 -6.95 1.05 24.52
CA PRO A 48 -6.10 1.90 25.35
C PRO A 48 -6.06 1.47 26.81
N THR A 49 -4.99 1.78 27.54
CA THR A 49 -4.88 1.38 28.97
C THR A 49 -6.02 1.94 29.82
N ASN A 50 -6.47 3.16 29.50
CA ASN A 50 -7.58 3.85 30.13
C ASN A 50 -8.95 3.49 29.52
N TYR A 51 -9.07 2.39 28.76
CA TYR A 51 -10.34 1.91 28.23
C TYR A 51 -11.37 1.68 29.35
N ASP A 52 -12.56 2.22 29.17
CA ASP A 52 -13.69 2.07 30.09
C ASP A 52 -14.98 1.84 29.26
N ALA A 53 -15.67 0.75 29.53
CA ALA A 53 -16.90 0.37 28.84
C ALA A 53 -18.10 1.26 29.21
N THR A 54 -18.01 2.07 30.27
CA THR A 54 -19.07 3.02 30.65
C THR A 54 -19.14 4.26 29.76
N ARG A 55 -18.07 4.53 28.98
CA ARG A 55 -18.01 5.64 28.04
C ARG A 55 -17.85 5.14 26.60
N LYS A 56 -18.28 5.95 25.64
CA LYS A 56 -18.13 5.65 24.22
C LYS A 56 -16.74 6.04 23.72
N TRP A 57 -16.19 5.26 22.81
CA TRP A 57 -14.84 5.39 22.29
C TRP A 57 -14.78 5.57 20.77
N PRO A 58 -13.87 6.42 20.29
CA PRO A 58 -13.49 6.46 18.88
C PRO A 58 -12.94 5.12 18.39
N LEU A 59 -13.29 4.73 17.18
CA LEU A 59 -12.78 3.53 16.50
C LEU A 59 -11.96 3.92 15.28
N LEU A 60 -10.75 3.39 15.15
CA LEU A 60 -9.95 3.47 13.93
C LEU A 60 -9.70 2.06 13.38
N MET A 61 -10.35 1.74 12.27
CA MET A 61 -10.12 0.49 11.53
C MET A 61 -8.97 0.68 10.55
N VAL A 62 -8.00 -0.24 10.52
CA VAL A 62 -6.82 -0.12 9.66
C VAL A 62 -6.68 -1.35 8.76
N PHE A 63 -6.47 -1.14 7.46
CA PHE A 63 -6.37 -2.20 6.44
C PHE A 63 -4.94 -2.27 5.88
N ASP A 64 -4.31 -3.44 6.00
CA ASP A 64 -2.99 -3.73 5.42
C ASP A 64 -3.14 -4.65 4.20
N PRO A 65 -2.54 -4.32 3.05
CA PRO A 65 -2.59 -5.15 1.84
C PRO A 65 -2.21 -6.62 2.05
N GLN A 66 -1.28 -6.87 2.97
CA GLN A 66 -0.72 -8.18 3.28
C GLN A 66 -1.46 -8.89 4.43
N GLY A 67 -2.52 -8.29 4.99
CA GLY A 67 -3.30 -8.89 6.06
C GLY A 67 -2.54 -9.05 7.39
N ARG A 68 -1.57 -8.17 7.67
CA ARG A 68 -0.73 -8.23 8.88
C ARG A 68 -1.34 -7.41 10.01
N GLY A 69 -2.55 -7.77 10.45
CA GLY A 69 -3.34 -6.97 11.39
C GLY A 69 -2.60 -6.65 12.70
N GLN A 70 -1.88 -7.61 13.27
CA GLN A 70 -1.08 -7.37 14.48
C GLN A 70 0.00 -6.28 14.27
N ASN A 71 0.71 -6.31 13.14
CA ASN A 71 1.77 -5.35 12.83
C ASN A 71 1.19 -3.95 12.66
N THR A 72 0.07 -3.86 11.94
CA THR A 72 -0.61 -2.61 11.65
C THR A 72 -1.21 -1.98 12.92
N VAL A 73 -1.82 -2.79 13.79
CA VAL A 73 -2.31 -2.30 15.09
C VAL A 73 -1.15 -1.81 15.97
N ASN A 74 -0.02 -2.54 16.00
CA ASN A 74 1.17 -2.09 16.73
C ASN A 74 1.73 -0.77 16.20
N LEU A 75 1.69 -0.56 14.88
CA LEU A 75 2.16 0.65 14.23
C LEU A 75 1.37 1.90 14.65
N PHE A 76 0.06 1.76 14.85
CA PHE A 76 -0.86 2.83 15.28
C PHE A 76 -0.99 2.94 16.81
N ARG A 77 -0.43 1.99 17.57
CA ARG A 77 -0.64 1.85 19.02
C ARG A 77 -0.32 3.12 19.81
N THR A 78 0.80 3.78 19.50
CA THR A 78 1.20 5.02 20.19
C THR A 78 0.14 6.11 20.02
N ALA A 79 -0.32 6.33 18.78
CA ALA A 79 -1.37 7.30 18.49
C ALA A 79 -2.69 6.96 19.22
N ALA A 80 -3.03 5.67 19.26
CA ALA A 80 -4.23 5.19 19.93
C ALA A 80 -4.19 5.38 21.45
N GLU A 81 -3.04 5.11 22.07
CA GLU A 81 -2.84 5.28 23.51
C GLU A 81 -2.90 6.76 23.90
N GLU A 82 -2.17 7.62 23.19
CA GLU A 82 -2.05 9.05 23.49
C GLU A 82 -3.34 9.81 23.18
N GLN A 83 -4.08 9.42 22.14
CA GLN A 83 -5.22 10.18 21.62
C GLN A 83 -6.57 9.47 21.80
N GLY A 84 -6.60 8.31 22.48
CA GLY A 84 -7.81 7.63 22.91
C GLY A 84 -8.62 6.97 21.79
N TYR A 85 -7.99 6.12 20.99
CA TYR A 85 -8.67 5.33 19.94
C TYR A 85 -8.63 3.83 20.24
N ILE A 86 -9.72 3.14 19.95
CA ILE A 86 -9.69 1.69 19.77
C ILE A 86 -9.19 1.41 18.35
N LEU A 87 -8.25 0.47 18.21
CA LEU A 87 -7.76 0.04 16.90
C LEU A 87 -8.29 -1.34 16.56
N ALA A 88 -8.65 -1.56 15.31
CA ALA A 88 -8.92 -2.89 14.79
C ALA A 88 -8.36 -3.06 13.39
N SER A 89 -7.80 -4.24 13.09
CA SER A 89 -7.27 -4.55 11.76
C SER A 89 -7.52 -6.01 11.40
N PRO A 90 -8.18 -6.29 10.25
CA PRO A 90 -8.42 -7.67 9.83
C PRO A 90 -7.13 -8.35 9.37
N ASN A 91 -6.98 -9.64 9.68
CA ASN A 91 -5.91 -10.46 9.13
C ASN A 91 -6.33 -11.02 7.77
N LEU A 92 -6.48 -10.12 6.78
CA LEU A 92 -6.97 -10.43 5.44
C LEU A 92 -6.00 -9.89 4.38
N LYS A 93 -5.40 -10.80 3.59
CA LYS A 93 -4.66 -10.43 2.37
C LYS A 93 -5.62 -9.92 1.31
N LEU A 94 -5.36 -8.75 0.75
CA LEU A 94 -6.29 -8.08 -0.17
C LEU A 94 -6.10 -8.52 -1.62
N LYS A 95 -4.85 -8.59 -2.09
CA LYS A 95 -4.52 -8.90 -3.51
C LYS A 95 -5.09 -10.24 -4.00
N ASP A 96 -5.26 -11.20 -3.10
CA ASP A 96 -5.70 -12.57 -3.44
C ASP A 96 -7.22 -12.78 -3.29
N LYS A 97 -7.99 -11.71 -3.04
CA LYS A 97 -9.40 -11.83 -2.64
C LYS A 97 -10.33 -11.05 -3.56
N PRO A 98 -11.51 -11.62 -3.91
CA PRO A 98 -12.57 -10.87 -4.56
C PRO A 98 -13.02 -9.69 -3.70
N ILE A 99 -13.37 -8.57 -4.34
CA ILE A 99 -13.77 -7.33 -3.68
C ILE A 99 -14.94 -7.55 -2.70
N ASP A 100 -15.94 -8.36 -3.08
CA ASP A 100 -17.11 -8.65 -2.23
C ASP A 100 -16.71 -9.34 -0.92
N SER A 101 -15.70 -10.22 -0.96
CA SER A 101 -15.17 -10.88 0.25
C SER A 101 -14.46 -9.88 1.16
N ILE A 102 -13.73 -8.92 0.57
CA ILE A 102 -13.03 -7.87 1.32
C ILE A 102 -14.04 -6.95 2.01
N LEU A 103 -15.06 -6.48 1.29
CA LEU A 103 -16.11 -5.60 1.83
C LEU A 103 -16.96 -6.32 2.88
N THR A 104 -17.27 -7.60 2.67
CA THR A 104 -17.97 -8.43 3.68
C THR A 104 -17.15 -8.56 4.97
N THR A 105 -15.83 -8.67 4.86
CA THR A 105 -14.94 -8.73 6.03
C THR A 105 -14.88 -7.39 6.75
N ALA A 106 -14.75 -6.29 6.01
CA ALA A 106 -14.71 -4.94 6.59
C ALA A 106 -16.01 -4.59 7.33
N THR A 107 -17.17 -4.90 6.72
CA THR A 107 -18.49 -4.68 7.33
C THR A 107 -18.71 -5.59 8.55
N SER A 108 -18.41 -6.89 8.45
CA SER A 108 -18.49 -7.81 9.58
C SER A 108 -17.60 -7.37 10.75
N LEU A 109 -16.39 -6.89 10.48
CA LEU A 109 -15.48 -6.35 11.51
C LEU A 109 -16.11 -5.17 12.24
N MET A 110 -16.62 -4.20 11.49
CA MET A 110 -17.27 -3.01 12.05
C MET A 110 -18.48 -3.40 12.92
N TYR A 111 -19.38 -4.25 12.42
CA TYR A 111 -20.55 -4.72 13.17
C TYR A 111 -20.18 -5.51 14.42
N ASN A 112 -19.20 -6.41 14.33
CA ASN A 112 -18.71 -7.18 15.46
C ASN A 112 -18.19 -6.24 16.57
N ILE A 113 -17.43 -5.21 16.20
CA ILE A 113 -16.91 -4.22 17.14
C ILE A 113 -18.03 -3.38 17.76
N PHE A 114 -18.98 -2.90 16.96
CA PHE A 114 -20.12 -2.11 17.46
C PHE A 114 -21.00 -2.88 18.45
N ASN A 115 -21.11 -4.19 18.29
CA ASN A 115 -21.88 -5.05 19.18
C ASN A 115 -21.09 -5.47 20.43
N SER A 116 -19.76 -5.44 20.39
CA SER A 116 -18.90 -5.96 21.46
C SER A 116 -18.30 -4.87 22.36
N LEU A 117 -18.19 -3.63 21.86
CA LEU A 117 -17.48 -2.53 22.52
C LEU A 117 -18.32 -1.25 22.55
N ALA A 118 -18.07 -0.40 23.55
CA ALA A 118 -18.74 0.89 23.67
C ALA A 118 -18.13 1.90 22.68
N ILE A 119 -18.61 1.88 21.43
CA ILE A 119 -18.12 2.75 20.36
C ILE A 119 -18.97 4.02 20.25
N ASP A 120 -18.29 5.15 20.03
CA ASP A 120 -18.93 6.37 19.54
C ASP A 120 -19.10 6.27 18.02
N LYS A 121 -20.35 6.07 17.60
CA LYS A 121 -20.71 5.89 16.19
C LYS A 121 -20.46 7.15 15.35
N ASP A 122 -20.33 8.32 15.96
CA ASP A 122 -19.98 9.56 15.25
C ASP A 122 -18.46 9.76 15.15
N GLN A 123 -17.65 8.85 15.71
CA GLN A 123 -16.19 8.91 15.74
C GLN A 123 -15.58 7.59 15.25
N VAL A 124 -16.05 7.14 14.09
CA VAL A 124 -15.53 5.97 13.39
C VAL A 124 -14.66 6.44 12.23
N PHE A 125 -13.47 5.87 12.13
CA PHE A 125 -12.45 6.22 11.15
C PHE A 125 -11.94 4.98 10.46
N SER A 126 -11.50 5.14 9.22
CA SER A 126 -10.82 4.09 8.46
C SER A 126 -9.43 4.55 8.03
N ALA A 127 -8.49 3.63 7.95
CA ALA A 127 -7.15 3.89 7.45
C ALA A 127 -6.61 2.70 6.63
N GLY A 128 -5.68 2.94 5.72
CA GLY A 128 -5.01 1.85 5.03
C GLY A 128 -3.87 2.31 4.13
N MET A 129 -3.10 1.35 3.62
CA MET A 129 -2.02 1.57 2.65
C MET A 129 -2.33 0.85 1.35
N ALA A 130 -1.98 1.44 0.20
CA ALA A 130 -2.19 0.87 -1.13
C ALA A 130 -3.63 0.34 -1.33
N GLU A 131 -3.83 -0.95 -1.59
CA GLU A 131 -5.16 -1.56 -1.71
C GLU A 131 -5.99 -1.42 -0.42
N GLY A 132 -5.33 -1.43 0.75
CA GLY A 132 -5.98 -1.17 2.03
C GLY A 132 -6.48 0.26 2.14
N ALA A 133 -5.79 1.23 1.52
CA ALA A 133 -6.26 2.61 1.46
C ALA A 133 -7.50 2.76 0.58
N GLN A 134 -7.57 1.98 -0.52
CA GLN A 134 -8.77 1.89 -1.35
C GLN A 134 -9.95 1.31 -0.53
N VAL A 135 -9.75 0.20 0.18
CA VAL A 135 -10.76 -0.37 1.08
C VAL A 135 -11.22 0.65 2.12
N ALA A 136 -10.29 1.32 2.80
CA ALA A 136 -10.60 2.36 3.78
C ALA A 136 -11.46 3.49 3.18
N SER A 137 -11.18 3.87 1.92
CA SER A 137 -11.89 4.92 1.21
C SER A 137 -13.29 4.49 0.72
N THR A 138 -13.60 3.19 0.71
CA THR A 138 -14.95 2.68 0.38
C THR A 138 -15.90 2.61 1.57
N ILE A 139 -15.39 2.69 2.81
CA ILE A 139 -16.22 2.61 4.02
C ILE A 139 -17.37 3.64 4.04
N PRO A 140 -17.18 4.91 3.64
CA PRO A 140 -18.27 5.90 3.57
C PRO A 140 -19.46 5.47 2.70
N LEU A 141 -19.27 4.57 1.73
CA LEU A 141 -20.33 4.12 0.82
C LEU A 141 -21.44 3.34 1.54
N PHE A 142 -21.11 2.68 2.65
CA PHE A 142 -22.07 1.90 3.45
C PHE A 142 -22.14 2.33 4.91
N TYR A 143 -21.24 3.23 5.35
CA TYR A 143 -21.31 3.87 6.67
C TYR A 143 -21.21 5.39 6.52
N LYS A 144 -22.37 6.03 6.31
CA LYS A 144 -22.45 7.48 6.05
C LYS A 144 -21.96 8.36 7.21
N ASN A 145 -21.98 7.86 8.44
CA ASN A 145 -21.54 8.59 9.63
C ASN A 145 -20.03 8.49 9.90
N LEU A 146 -19.22 8.10 8.91
CA LEU A 146 -17.78 8.03 9.06
C LEU A 146 -17.20 9.42 9.33
N ALA A 147 -16.34 9.55 10.34
CA ALA A 147 -15.73 10.82 10.73
C ALA A 147 -14.45 11.15 9.93
N GLY A 148 -13.79 10.13 9.38
CA GLY A 148 -12.62 10.35 8.52
C GLY A 148 -12.00 9.10 7.92
N VAL A 149 -11.19 9.33 6.88
CA VAL A 149 -10.42 8.34 6.12
C VAL A 149 -8.95 8.78 6.11
N MET A 150 -8.03 7.85 6.37
CA MET A 150 -6.59 8.04 6.23
C MET A 150 -6.04 7.11 5.14
N ALA A 151 -5.51 7.68 4.08
CA ALA A 151 -5.10 6.97 2.90
C ALA A 151 -3.58 7.11 2.70
N VAL A 152 -2.85 5.99 2.71
CA VAL A 152 -1.39 5.97 2.51
C VAL A 152 -1.06 5.41 1.12
N GLY A 153 -0.38 6.21 0.30
CA GLY A 153 0.16 5.79 -1.01
C GLY A 153 -0.89 5.45 -2.08
N ASN A 154 -2.18 5.42 -1.76
CA ASN A 154 -3.27 5.28 -2.73
C ASN A 154 -4.60 5.67 -2.08
N SER A 155 -5.68 5.78 -2.83
CA SER A 155 -7.06 5.95 -2.35
C SER A 155 -8.05 5.48 -3.42
N PHE A 156 -9.31 5.38 -3.06
CA PHE A 156 -10.40 5.24 -4.01
C PHE A 156 -11.27 6.48 -3.96
N VAL A 157 -11.41 7.16 -5.09
CA VAL A 157 -12.27 8.33 -5.24
C VAL A 157 -13.22 8.11 -6.40
N ASN A 158 -14.52 8.11 -6.12
CA ASN A 158 -15.54 8.12 -7.16
C ASN A 158 -16.55 9.25 -6.89
N PRO A 159 -16.53 10.33 -7.68
CA PRO A 159 -17.41 11.47 -7.47
C PRO A 159 -18.90 11.13 -7.52
N LYS A 160 -19.29 10.04 -8.21
CA LYS A 160 -20.70 9.60 -8.31
C LYS A 160 -21.24 9.01 -7.02
N TYR A 161 -20.36 8.46 -6.18
CA TYR A 161 -20.74 7.75 -4.95
C TYR A 161 -20.41 8.53 -3.68
N LEU A 162 -19.88 9.75 -3.82
CA LEU A 162 -19.50 10.58 -2.69
C LEU A 162 -20.70 11.36 -2.15
N ASP A 163 -20.98 11.18 -0.86
CA ASP A 163 -22.05 11.86 -0.15
C ASP A 163 -21.56 13.23 0.36
N ARG A 164 -21.96 14.31 -0.33
CA ARG A 164 -21.57 15.68 0.04
C ARG A 164 -22.34 16.23 1.25
N GLU A 165 -23.44 15.59 1.65
CA GLU A 165 -24.22 16.01 2.81
C GLU A 165 -23.57 15.55 4.13
N HIS A 166 -22.65 14.58 4.06
CA HIS A 166 -21.96 13.99 5.19
C HIS A 166 -20.43 14.10 5.02
N PRO A 167 -19.85 15.32 5.14
CA PRO A 167 -18.42 15.52 4.99
C PRO A 167 -17.63 14.82 6.09
N TYR A 168 -16.48 14.27 5.72
CA TYR A 168 -15.56 13.60 6.63
C TYR A 168 -14.13 14.10 6.43
N THR A 169 -13.28 13.90 7.43
CA THR A 169 -11.87 14.29 7.33
C THR A 169 -11.13 13.35 6.38
N PHE A 170 -10.48 13.86 5.34
CA PHE A 170 -9.62 13.07 4.47
C PHE A 170 -8.14 13.36 4.73
N ILE A 171 -7.40 12.37 5.20
CA ILE A 171 -5.96 12.48 5.45
C ILE A 171 -5.19 11.67 4.41
N GLY A 172 -4.37 12.33 3.62
CA GLY A 172 -3.43 11.67 2.71
C GLY A 172 -2.04 11.55 3.34
N ILE A 173 -1.37 10.42 3.13
CA ILE A 173 0.05 10.26 3.45
C ILE A 173 0.78 9.73 2.22
N ALA A 174 1.83 10.44 1.78
CA ALA A 174 2.59 10.07 0.58
C ALA A 174 4.08 9.89 0.89
N GLY A 175 4.66 8.79 0.41
CA GLY A 175 6.11 8.61 0.39
C GLY A 175 6.76 9.58 -0.58
N ARG A 176 7.87 10.21 -0.20
CA ARG A 176 8.57 11.15 -1.10
C ARG A 176 9.17 10.47 -2.33
N LYS A 177 9.38 9.16 -2.29
CA LYS A 177 9.92 8.36 -3.40
C LYS A 177 8.85 7.50 -4.06
N ASP A 178 7.60 7.63 -3.63
CA ASP A 178 6.46 6.88 -4.15
C ASP A 178 5.90 7.53 -5.43
N TYR A 179 5.76 6.76 -6.50
CA TYR A 179 5.21 7.23 -7.77
C TYR A 179 3.77 7.75 -7.66
N MET A 180 3.02 7.29 -6.63
CA MET A 180 1.65 7.72 -6.36
C MET A 180 1.54 9.11 -5.71
N LEU A 181 2.66 9.80 -5.44
CA LEU A 181 2.66 11.10 -4.74
C LEU A 181 1.74 12.13 -5.40
N TYR A 182 1.80 12.30 -6.73
CA TYR A 182 0.99 13.31 -7.41
C TYR A 182 -0.49 12.91 -7.50
N GLU A 183 -0.78 11.62 -7.55
CA GLU A 183 -2.14 11.11 -7.51
C GLU A 183 -2.75 11.33 -6.12
N MET A 184 -1.97 11.09 -5.05
CA MET A 184 -2.37 11.46 -3.69
C MET A 184 -2.68 12.95 -3.58
N GLU A 185 -1.85 13.84 -4.15
CA GLU A 185 -2.15 15.27 -4.19
C GLU A 185 -3.39 15.61 -5.03
N ALA A 186 -3.69 14.84 -6.08
CA ALA A 186 -4.92 14.99 -6.86
C ALA A 186 -6.15 14.62 -6.03
N TYR A 187 -6.09 13.53 -5.25
CA TYR A 187 -7.14 13.18 -4.29
C TYR A 187 -7.34 14.30 -3.27
N MET A 188 -6.27 14.86 -2.69
CA MET A 188 -6.39 15.99 -1.76
C MET A 188 -7.11 17.19 -2.40
N ARG A 189 -6.72 17.59 -3.62
CA ARG A 189 -7.36 18.69 -4.35
C ARG A 189 -8.84 18.39 -4.62
N PHE A 190 -9.18 17.15 -4.96
CA PHE A 190 -10.56 16.77 -5.18
C PHE A 190 -11.41 16.97 -3.93
N TYR A 191 -10.96 16.49 -2.77
CA TYR A 191 -11.68 16.64 -1.49
C TYR A 191 -11.70 18.11 -1.02
N ASP A 192 -10.61 18.86 -1.18
CA ASP A 192 -10.57 20.30 -0.88
C ASP A 192 -11.59 21.09 -1.72
N ASN A 193 -11.74 20.77 -3.01
CA ASN A 193 -12.67 21.45 -3.93
C ASN A 193 -14.16 21.26 -3.61
N ILE A 194 -14.48 20.32 -2.73
CA ILE A 194 -15.84 20.05 -2.24
C ILE A 194 -15.97 20.35 -0.75
N ASP A 195 -15.06 21.14 -0.20
CA ASP A 195 -15.03 21.64 1.18
C ASP A 195 -14.93 20.54 2.26
N PHE A 196 -14.35 19.38 1.94
CA PHE A 196 -14.05 18.37 2.95
C PHE A 196 -12.79 18.78 3.72
N PRO A 197 -12.70 18.57 5.05
CA PRO A 197 -11.46 18.84 5.78
C PRO A 197 -10.34 17.92 5.32
N THR A 198 -9.22 18.47 4.88
CA THR A 198 -8.09 17.65 4.41
C THR A 198 -6.74 18.00 5.02
N TYR A 199 -5.91 16.97 5.20
CA TYR A 199 -4.52 17.10 5.65
C TYR A 199 -3.61 16.14 4.88
N ILE A 200 -2.50 16.64 4.33
CA ILE A 200 -1.50 15.78 3.65
C ILE A 200 -0.20 15.73 4.45
N TYR A 201 0.31 14.52 4.63
CA TYR A 201 1.58 14.23 5.28
C TYR A 201 2.52 13.58 4.29
N TYR A 202 3.82 13.77 4.52
CA TYR A 202 4.84 13.15 3.70
C TYR A 202 5.93 12.54 4.58
N PHE A 203 6.53 11.45 4.13
CA PHE A 203 7.64 10.80 4.81
C PHE A 203 8.71 10.36 3.80
N ASP A 204 9.93 10.13 4.30
CA ASP A 204 10.98 9.56 3.47
C ASP A 204 10.75 8.06 3.30
N GLY A 205 10.05 7.68 2.25
CA GLY A 205 9.73 6.30 1.91
C GLY A 205 9.23 6.15 0.48
N LYS A 206 9.14 4.89 0.06
CA LYS A 206 8.80 4.43 -1.30
C LYS A 206 7.37 3.87 -1.37
N ALA A 207 6.96 3.40 -2.55
CA ALA A 207 5.73 2.63 -2.70
C ALA A 207 5.73 1.40 -1.79
N ASP A 208 4.54 1.00 -1.32
CA ASP A 208 4.31 -0.15 -0.43
C ASP A 208 5.03 -0.09 0.95
N GLU A 209 5.55 1.07 1.35
CA GLU A 209 6.13 1.29 2.68
C GLU A 209 5.17 2.02 3.62
N TRP A 210 4.97 1.48 4.81
CA TRP A 210 4.21 2.18 5.85
C TRP A 210 5.00 3.39 6.38
N PRO A 211 4.34 4.53 6.68
CA PRO A 211 5.01 5.66 7.30
C PRO A 211 5.50 5.29 8.70
N PRO A 212 6.59 5.92 9.18
CA PRO A 212 7.07 5.67 10.53
C PRO A 212 6.05 6.16 11.57
N THR A 213 6.04 5.54 12.76
CA THR A 213 5.07 5.83 13.83
C THR A 213 4.87 7.33 14.13
N PRO A 214 5.91 8.19 14.19
CA PRO A 214 5.70 9.62 14.44
C PRO A 214 4.82 10.32 13.37
N VAL A 215 4.93 9.92 12.10
CA VAL A 215 4.10 10.47 11.02
C VAL A 215 2.64 10.02 11.20
N ILE A 216 2.43 8.76 11.56
CA ILE A 216 1.09 8.21 11.83
C ILE A 216 0.45 8.88 13.05
N THR A 217 1.19 9.02 14.15
CA THR A 217 0.70 9.70 15.36
C THR A 217 0.25 11.14 15.05
N ASN A 218 1.06 11.87 14.27
CA ASN A 218 0.70 13.23 13.84
C ASN A 218 -0.47 13.27 12.85
N ALA A 219 -0.62 12.25 12.02
CA ALA A 219 -1.75 12.12 11.12
C ALA A 219 -3.05 11.90 11.91
N VAL A 220 -3.04 11.00 12.90
CA VAL A 220 -4.20 10.73 13.77
C VAL A 220 -4.62 11.99 14.55
N SER A 221 -3.69 12.89 14.91
CA SER A 221 -4.08 14.13 15.58
C SER A 221 -4.87 15.09 14.68
N GLY A 222 -4.85 14.91 13.36
CA GLY A 222 -5.77 15.58 12.43
C GLY A 222 -7.23 15.18 12.68
N PHE A 223 -7.50 13.89 12.86
CA PHE A 223 -8.83 13.40 13.25
C PHE A 223 -9.24 13.91 14.63
N THR A 224 -8.31 13.86 15.58
CA THR A 224 -8.57 14.29 16.96
C THR A 224 -8.93 15.77 17.04
N LEU A 225 -8.17 16.65 16.39
CA LEU A 225 -8.45 18.09 16.40
C LEU A 225 -9.69 18.45 15.59
N GLN A 226 -9.98 17.74 14.49
CA GLN A 226 -11.25 17.94 13.78
C GLN A 226 -12.45 17.54 14.64
N ALA A 227 -12.34 16.44 15.41
CA ALA A 227 -13.39 16.03 16.34
C ALA A 227 -13.58 17.05 17.48
N ILE A 228 -12.50 17.66 17.98
CA ILE A 228 -12.58 18.77 18.96
C ILE A 228 -13.27 19.99 18.33
N LYS A 229 -12.83 20.41 17.14
CA LYS A 229 -13.42 21.55 16.40
C LYS A 229 -14.92 21.37 16.17
N ASN A 230 -15.35 20.14 15.88
CA ASN A 230 -16.75 19.80 15.65
C ASN A 230 -17.54 19.54 16.95
N GLY A 231 -16.95 19.75 18.13
CA GLY A 231 -17.61 19.55 19.43
C GLY A 231 -17.86 18.08 19.80
N LYS A 232 -17.27 17.12 19.08
CA LYS A 232 -17.38 15.67 19.34
C LYS A 232 -16.42 15.20 20.44
N ARG A 233 -15.43 16.02 20.79
CA ARG A 233 -14.50 15.79 21.90
C ARG A 233 -14.33 17.06 22.73
N PRO A 234 -14.07 16.95 24.04
CA PRO A 234 -13.77 18.10 24.87
C PRO A 234 -12.49 18.80 24.41
N ALA A 235 -12.55 20.11 24.26
CA ALA A 235 -11.38 20.95 23.99
C ALA A 235 -10.58 21.13 25.29
N LEU A 236 -9.63 20.24 25.54
CA LEU A 236 -8.72 20.32 26.68
C LEU A 236 -7.47 21.14 26.26
N PRO A 237 -7.26 22.37 26.76
CA PRO A 237 -6.20 23.24 26.27
C PRO A 237 -4.80 22.61 26.38
N GLN A 238 -4.51 21.94 27.49
CA GLN A 238 -3.22 21.27 27.70
C GLN A 238 -2.97 20.16 26.67
N PHE A 239 -3.98 19.37 26.32
CA PHE A 239 -3.84 18.29 25.35
C PHE A 239 -3.60 18.84 23.93
N ILE A 240 -4.29 19.92 23.57
CA ILE A 240 -4.07 20.59 22.27
C ILE A 240 -2.66 21.17 22.20
N ASP A 241 -2.18 21.77 23.29
CA ASP A 241 -0.81 22.29 23.39
C ASP A 241 0.23 21.17 23.26
N GLU A 242 0.04 20.04 23.95
CA GLU A 242 0.93 18.88 23.83
C GLU A 242 1.04 18.39 22.37
N LEU A 243 -0.09 18.28 21.65
CA LEU A 243 -0.09 17.92 20.23
C LEU A 243 0.65 18.96 19.36
N TYR A 244 0.42 20.25 19.62
CA TYR A 244 1.08 21.34 18.90
C TYR A 244 2.60 21.34 19.13
N GLN A 245 3.05 21.24 20.38
CA GLN A 245 4.47 21.24 20.74
C GLN A 245 5.21 20.04 20.15
N ASN A 246 4.56 18.87 20.12
CA ASN A 246 5.13 17.67 19.48
C ASN A 246 5.36 17.88 17.97
N GLU A 247 4.40 18.47 17.25
CA GLU A 247 4.56 18.80 15.84
C GLU A 247 5.59 19.93 15.61
N MET A 248 5.60 20.97 16.46
CA MET A 248 6.59 22.04 16.40
C MET A 248 8.02 21.51 16.64
N GLY A 249 8.17 20.50 17.51
CA GLY A 249 9.44 19.81 17.71
C GLY A 249 9.99 19.17 16.42
N ILE A 250 9.11 18.68 15.53
CA ILE A 250 9.49 18.13 14.23
C ILE A 250 9.92 19.25 13.28
N VAL A 251 9.19 20.37 13.25
CA VAL A 251 9.59 21.56 12.48
C VAL A 251 10.98 22.04 12.89
N GLU A 252 11.23 22.14 14.19
CA GLU A 252 12.53 22.57 14.70
C GLU A 252 13.65 21.55 14.42
N LYS A 253 13.35 20.25 14.45
CA LYS A 253 14.29 19.21 14.01
C LYS A 253 14.67 19.40 12.55
N LEU A 254 13.69 19.54 11.65
CA LEU A 254 13.91 19.77 10.22
C LEU A 254 14.70 21.06 9.97
N ARG A 255 14.38 22.13 10.70
CA ARG A 255 15.12 23.40 10.61
C ARG A 255 16.59 23.24 11.03
N ARG A 256 16.86 22.50 12.13
CA ARG A 256 18.23 22.21 12.61
C ARG A 256 19.01 21.32 11.66
N THR A 257 18.36 20.36 11.00
CA THR A 257 18.97 19.52 9.94
C THR A 257 19.02 20.23 8.59
N ARG A 258 18.66 21.51 8.52
CA ARG A 258 18.65 22.37 7.32
C ARG A 258 17.67 21.92 6.24
N GLU A 259 16.65 21.15 6.58
CA GLU A 259 15.55 20.71 5.70
C GLU A 259 14.43 21.77 5.67
N PHE A 260 14.79 23.01 5.32
CA PHE A 260 13.93 24.19 5.42
C PHE A 260 12.64 24.07 4.60
N TYR A 261 12.69 23.49 3.41
CA TYR A 261 11.50 23.34 2.57
C TYR A 261 10.49 22.35 3.18
N LYS A 262 10.97 21.26 3.80
CA LYS A 262 10.13 20.32 4.53
C LYS A 262 9.55 20.97 5.79
N ALA A 263 10.37 21.68 6.58
CA ALA A 263 9.93 22.42 7.76
C ALA A 263 8.81 23.43 7.42
N TYR A 264 8.94 24.10 6.27
CA TYR A 264 7.90 25.00 5.78
C TYR A 264 6.59 24.28 5.44
N GLY A 265 6.65 23.10 4.79
CA GLY A 265 5.47 22.29 4.48
C GLY A 265 4.75 21.78 5.74
N GLU A 266 5.50 21.39 6.77
CA GLU A 266 4.94 21.04 8.07
C GLU A 266 4.18 22.23 8.70
N LEU A 267 4.77 23.44 8.69
CA LEU A 267 4.12 24.65 9.19
C LEU A 267 2.86 25.03 8.40
N ASP A 268 2.87 24.85 7.08
CA ASP A 268 1.69 25.12 6.24
C ASP A 268 0.51 24.22 6.63
N ARG A 269 0.78 22.93 6.87
CA ARG A 269 -0.22 21.99 7.39
C ARG A 269 -0.64 22.35 8.83
N MET A 270 0.33 22.66 9.70
CA MET A 270 0.03 23.06 11.08
C MET A 270 -0.86 24.31 11.12
N LYS A 271 -0.68 25.26 10.19
CA LYS A 271 -1.54 26.44 10.09
C LYS A 271 -3.02 26.07 9.89
N LYS A 272 -3.30 25.11 8.98
CA LYS A 272 -4.67 24.61 8.75
C LYS A 272 -5.24 23.91 10.00
N LYS A 273 -4.41 23.16 10.70
CA LYS A 273 -4.78 22.27 11.80
C LYS A 273 -4.94 22.98 13.15
N TYR A 274 -4.08 23.96 13.43
CA TYR A 274 -3.97 24.65 14.72
C TYR A 274 -4.44 26.11 14.70
N GLY A 275 -4.79 26.66 13.52
CA GLY A 275 -5.12 28.09 13.37
C GLY A 275 -6.26 28.57 14.27
N GLU A 276 -7.32 27.76 14.42
CA GLU A 276 -8.47 28.07 15.27
C GLU A 276 -8.22 27.82 16.77
N PHE A 277 -7.06 27.28 17.13
CA PHE A 277 -6.66 27.00 18.51
C PHE A 277 -5.67 28.03 19.08
N GLY A 278 -5.48 29.17 18.38
CA GLY A 278 -4.68 30.30 18.89
C GLY A 278 -3.19 30.28 18.53
N TYR A 279 -2.74 29.34 17.70
CA TYR A 279 -1.33 29.21 17.31
C TYR A 279 -0.97 29.86 15.96
N GLU A 280 -1.93 30.53 15.30
CA GLU A 280 -1.75 31.00 13.92
C GLU A 280 -0.58 31.99 13.77
N ASP A 281 -0.43 32.93 14.71
CA ASP A 281 0.61 33.97 14.63
C ASP A 281 2.01 33.39 14.83
N GLU A 282 2.19 32.49 15.79
CA GLU A 282 3.46 31.80 16.04
C GLU A 282 3.90 31.00 14.80
N ILE A 283 2.97 30.24 14.20
CA ILE A 283 3.20 29.48 12.98
C ILE A 283 3.60 30.43 11.83
N LYS A 284 2.85 31.53 11.63
CA LYS A 284 3.15 32.52 10.57
C LYS A 284 4.52 33.14 10.74
N ASP A 285 4.93 33.44 11.96
CA ASP A 285 6.24 34.04 12.23
C ASP A 285 7.38 33.06 11.95
N LYS A 286 7.23 31.79 12.33
CA LYS A 286 8.17 30.73 11.94
C LYS A 286 8.24 30.53 10.43
N MET A 287 7.10 30.57 9.75
CA MET A 287 7.05 30.50 8.29
C MET A 287 7.82 31.66 7.64
N LYS A 288 7.70 32.89 8.16
CA LYS A 288 8.45 34.06 7.68
C LYS A 288 9.96 33.91 7.91
N GLU A 289 10.37 33.39 9.07
CA GLU A 289 11.78 33.11 9.40
C GLU A 289 12.39 32.16 8.36
N ILE A 290 11.75 31.01 8.12
CA ILE A 290 12.23 29.99 7.18
C ILE A 290 12.30 30.53 5.75
N LYS A 291 11.28 31.27 5.30
CA LYS A 291 11.23 31.86 3.95
C LYS A 291 12.40 32.79 3.63
N ARG A 292 12.95 33.48 4.65
CA ARG A 292 14.07 34.40 4.48
C ARG A 292 15.41 33.68 4.29
N SER A 293 15.51 32.43 4.72
CA SER A 293 16.74 31.63 4.59
C SER A 293 17.10 31.40 3.11
N LYS A 294 18.40 31.38 2.82
CA LYS A 294 18.92 31.03 1.49
C LYS A 294 18.59 29.55 1.16
N GLY A 295 18.79 28.65 2.13
CA GLY A 295 18.53 27.22 1.96
C GLY A 295 17.09 26.89 1.58
N PHE A 296 16.09 27.58 2.14
CA PHE A 296 14.71 27.42 1.71
C PHE A 296 14.50 27.77 0.23
N ARG A 297 15.06 28.90 -0.22
CA ARG A 297 14.90 29.36 -1.62
C ARG A 297 15.56 28.40 -2.61
N GLU A 298 16.72 27.87 -2.27
CA GLU A 298 17.42 26.85 -3.06
C GLU A 298 16.61 25.55 -3.12
N GLN A 299 16.27 24.96 -1.97
CA GLN A 299 15.49 23.72 -1.91
C GLN A 299 14.14 23.83 -2.62
N ARG A 300 13.44 24.97 -2.49
CA ARG A 300 12.18 25.22 -3.20
C ARG A 300 12.38 25.28 -4.71
N ARG A 301 13.46 25.91 -5.19
CA ARG A 301 13.79 25.98 -6.62
C ARG A 301 14.11 24.58 -7.15
N ASP A 302 14.93 23.84 -6.44
CA ASP A 302 15.38 22.51 -6.86
C ASP A 302 14.20 21.52 -6.88
N PHE A 303 13.33 21.56 -5.86
CA PHE A 303 12.08 20.83 -5.84
C PHE A 303 11.19 21.16 -7.06
N ARG A 304 10.98 22.44 -7.37
CA ARG A 304 10.17 22.86 -8.53
C ARG A 304 10.75 22.40 -9.87
N LYS A 305 12.08 22.43 -9.99
CA LYS A 305 12.79 21.93 -11.17
C LYS A 305 12.55 20.43 -11.32
N ALA A 306 12.73 19.66 -10.24
CA ALA A 306 12.49 18.22 -10.23
C ALA A 306 11.04 17.88 -10.60
N VAL A 307 10.04 18.53 -9.98
CA VAL A 307 8.62 18.32 -10.31
C VAL A 307 8.32 18.60 -11.80
N SER A 308 8.91 19.65 -12.37
CA SER A 308 8.66 20.00 -13.76
C SER A 308 9.31 19.01 -14.72
N ALA A 309 10.55 18.59 -14.43
CA ALA A 309 11.27 17.58 -15.20
C ALA A 309 10.56 16.21 -15.14
N GLU A 310 10.07 15.84 -13.96
CA GLU A 310 9.34 14.59 -13.75
C GLU A 310 8.09 14.49 -14.59
N LYS A 311 7.23 15.51 -14.57
CA LYS A 311 6.00 15.52 -15.36
C LYS A 311 6.27 15.41 -16.85
N TYR A 312 7.24 16.18 -17.33
CA TYR A 312 7.67 16.10 -18.72
C TYR A 312 8.14 14.68 -19.08
N GLN A 313 8.92 14.04 -18.21
CA GLN A 313 9.43 12.70 -18.45
C GLN A 313 8.32 11.63 -18.40
N GLN A 314 7.32 11.78 -17.51
CA GLN A 314 6.15 10.92 -17.47
C GLN A 314 5.35 11.01 -18.77
N ASP A 315 5.04 12.22 -19.24
CA ASP A 315 4.34 12.44 -20.51
C ASP A 315 5.10 11.84 -21.70
N GLU A 316 6.43 11.99 -21.73
CA GLU A 316 7.29 11.39 -22.76
C GLU A 316 7.27 9.86 -22.70
N TYR A 317 7.38 9.27 -21.51
CA TYR A 317 7.31 7.82 -21.34
C TYR A 317 5.97 7.24 -21.79
N GLU A 318 4.84 7.87 -21.42
CA GLU A 318 3.52 7.41 -21.87
C GLU A 318 3.40 7.44 -23.40
N TYR A 319 3.83 8.54 -24.03
CA TYR A 319 3.79 8.69 -25.48
C TYR A 319 4.65 7.64 -26.21
N LEU A 320 5.92 7.49 -25.80
CA LEU A 320 6.84 6.56 -26.43
C LEU A 320 6.42 5.11 -26.19
N LEU A 321 5.99 4.77 -24.97
CA LEU A 321 5.51 3.44 -24.65
C LEU A 321 4.31 3.05 -25.53
N HIS A 322 3.35 3.97 -25.69
CA HIS A 322 2.21 3.76 -26.54
C HIS A 322 2.61 3.54 -28.02
N SER A 323 3.50 4.39 -28.53
CA SER A 323 4.00 4.30 -29.91
C SER A 323 4.74 2.98 -30.17
N ASP A 324 5.65 2.59 -29.27
CA ASP A 324 6.47 1.40 -29.41
C ASP A 324 5.63 0.11 -29.31
N VAL A 325 4.63 0.08 -28.42
CA VAL A 325 3.70 -1.05 -28.29
C VAL A 325 2.83 -1.23 -29.53
N ILE A 326 2.35 -0.14 -30.14
CA ILE A 326 1.53 -0.23 -31.36
C ILE A 326 2.36 -0.72 -32.55
N SER A 327 3.62 -0.31 -32.63
CA SER A 327 4.50 -0.60 -33.76
C SER A 327 5.40 -1.82 -33.57
N ASN A 328 5.33 -2.50 -32.41
CA ASN A 328 6.23 -3.58 -32.01
C ASN A 328 7.72 -3.19 -32.18
N ASN A 329 8.09 -1.98 -31.76
CA ASN A 329 9.40 -1.41 -32.09
C ASN A 329 10.54 -1.97 -31.21
N PHE A 330 11.06 -3.15 -31.59
CA PHE A 330 12.17 -3.81 -30.90
C PHE A 330 13.48 -3.01 -30.89
N GLU A 331 13.69 -2.06 -31.82
CA GLU A 331 14.90 -1.24 -31.87
C GLU A 331 15.02 -0.31 -30.64
N ASN A 332 13.89 0.08 -30.05
CA ASN A 332 13.84 0.98 -28.89
C ASN A 332 14.07 0.29 -27.55
N ILE A 333 14.14 -1.04 -27.49
CA ILE A 333 14.35 -1.78 -26.23
C ILE A 333 15.65 -1.35 -25.54
N GLY A 334 16.71 -1.11 -26.31
CA GLY A 334 17.98 -0.60 -25.78
C GLY A 334 17.88 0.79 -25.17
N TRP A 335 17.04 1.66 -25.74
CA TRP A 335 16.78 2.99 -25.19
C TRP A 335 16.04 2.91 -23.85
N TRP A 336 15.03 2.04 -23.73
CA TRP A 336 14.30 1.82 -22.46
C TRP A 336 15.21 1.27 -21.36
N ALA A 337 16.09 0.32 -21.68
CA ALA A 337 17.09 -0.18 -20.73
C ALA A 337 18.05 0.94 -20.28
N TYR A 338 18.49 1.79 -21.21
CA TYR A 338 19.32 2.96 -20.91
C TYR A 338 18.61 3.95 -19.99
N GLN A 339 17.32 4.24 -20.21
CA GLN A 339 16.53 5.11 -19.33
C GLN A 339 16.54 4.61 -17.88
N VAL A 340 16.30 3.32 -17.66
CA VAL A 340 16.33 2.72 -16.32
C VAL A 340 17.72 2.84 -15.68
N ASP A 341 18.79 2.63 -16.44
CA ASP A 341 20.14 2.77 -15.92
C ASP A 341 20.50 4.22 -15.56
N GLU A 342 20.01 5.21 -16.32
CA GLU A 342 20.15 6.63 -15.98
C GLU A 342 19.37 6.99 -14.71
N LEU A 343 18.12 6.52 -14.58
CA LEU A 343 17.32 6.72 -13.36
C LEU A 343 18.03 6.13 -12.13
N LYS A 344 18.58 4.91 -12.21
CA LYS A 344 19.36 4.29 -11.13
C LYS A 344 20.62 5.07 -10.75
N LYS A 345 21.23 5.82 -11.68
CA LYS A 345 22.32 6.75 -11.37
C LYS A 345 21.79 7.96 -10.61
N LEU A 346 20.67 8.54 -11.07
CA LEU A 346 20.04 9.70 -10.45
C LEU A 346 19.46 9.42 -9.06
N GLU A 347 19.00 8.19 -8.79
CA GLU A 347 18.59 7.74 -7.45
C GLU A 347 19.70 7.95 -6.39
N LYS A 348 20.98 7.91 -6.81
CA LYS A 348 22.15 8.11 -5.96
C LYS A 348 22.61 9.58 -5.89
N SER A 349 21.88 10.50 -6.51
CA SER A 349 22.19 11.92 -6.49
C SER A 349 22.24 12.47 -5.05
N PRO A 350 23.22 13.31 -4.70
CA PRO A 350 23.24 13.98 -3.40
C PRO A 350 22.14 15.06 -3.28
N GLU A 351 21.57 15.50 -4.41
CA GLU A 351 20.43 16.40 -4.41
C GLU A 351 19.14 15.61 -4.18
N GLU A 352 18.55 15.76 -2.99
CA GLU A 352 17.37 14.99 -2.57
C GLU A 352 16.19 15.10 -3.55
N ALA A 353 15.93 16.29 -4.11
CA ALA A 353 14.83 16.49 -5.06
C ALA A 353 15.02 15.63 -6.33
N THR A 354 16.24 15.59 -6.87
CA THR A 354 16.61 14.76 -8.02
C THR A 354 16.56 13.27 -7.68
N SER A 355 17.10 12.85 -6.52
CA SER A 355 17.04 11.44 -6.09
C SER A 355 15.61 10.95 -5.93
N ASN A 356 14.75 11.73 -5.25
CA ASN A 356 13.35 11.36 -5.06
C ASN A 356 12.57 11.30 -6.39
N MET A 357 12.83 12.23 -7.32
CA MET A 357 12.26 12.18 -8.67
C MET A 357 12.66 10.91 -9.41
N ALA A 358 13.93 10.52 -9.34
CA ALA A 358 14.42 9.34 -10.03
C ALA A 358 13.75 8.05 -9.52
N TYR A 359 13.58 7.91 -8.20
CA TYR A 359 12.82 6.79 -7.64
C TYR A 359 11.37 6.77 -8.15
N ARG A 360 10.68 7.91 -8.14
CA ARG A 360 9.29 7.99 -8.60
C ARG A 360 9.16 7.66 -10.08
N LEU A 361 10.06 8.17 -10.94
CA LEU A 361 10.05 7.87 -12.38
C LEU A 361 10.34 6.40 -12.66
N HIS A 362 11.26 5.80 -11.92
CA HIS A 362 11.60 4.38 -12.08
C HIS A 362 10.43 3.48 -11.67
N ASP A 363 9.82 3.72 -10.51
CA ASP A 363 8.65 2.97 -10.05
C ASP A 363 7.42 3.23 -10.93
N TYR A 364 7.26 4.45 -11.44
CA TYR A 364 6.20 4.79 -12.39
C TYR A 364 6.35 4.02 -13.70
N LEU A 365 7.58 3.95 -14.25
CA LEU A 365 7.86 3.20 -15.47
C LEU A 365 7.64 1.69 -15.27
N ASP A 366 8.03 1.16 -14.10
CA ASP A 366 7.70 -0.21 -13.68
C ASP A 366 6.19 -0.45 -13.70
N PHE A 367 5.41 0.45 -13.07
CA PHE A 367 3.96 0.37 -12.98
C PHE A 367 3.26 0.42 -14.34
N VAL A 368 3.53 1.44 -15.17
CA VAL A 368 2.81 1.61 -16.45
C VAL A 368 3.13 0.46 -17.42
N THR A 369 4.37 -0.03 -17.43
CA THR A 369 4.75 -1.16 -18.31
C THR A 369 4.14 -2.47 -17.83
N LYS A 370 4.06 -2.71 -16.51
CA LYS A 370 3.37 -3.89 -15.96
C LYS A 370 1.87 -3.86 -16.29
N GLN A 371 1.21 -2.71 -16.15
CA GLN A 371 -0.20 -2.58 -16.52
C GLN A 371 -0.45 -2.88 -18.00
N GLN A 372 0.41 -2.39 -18.90
CA GLN A 372 0.32 -2.71 -20.33
C GLN A 372 0.56 -4.19 -20.61
N PHE A 373 1.56 -4.78 -19.96
CA PHE A 373 1.84 -6.22 -20.05
C PHE A 373 0.61 -7.04 -19.69
N ASP A 374 0.01 -6.80 -18.51
CA ASP A 374 -1.17 -7.55 -18.05
C ASP A 374 -2.34 -7.41 -19.03
N ARG A 375 -2.63 -6.17 -19.45
CA ARG A 375 -3.70 -5.89 -20.43
C ARG A 375 -3.48 -6.60 -21.76
N ILE A 376 -2.25 -6.61 -22.27
CA ILE A 376 -1.92 -7.25 -23.56
C ILE A 376 -1.99 -8.77 -23.43
N MET A 377 -1.54 -9.34 -22.30
CA MET A 377 -1.63 -10.77 -22.05
C MET A 377 -3.08 -11.28 -22.01
N GLU A 378 -4.03 -10.46 -21.59
CA GLU A 378 -5.47 -10.79 -21.56
C GLU A 378 -6.24 -10.43 -22.83
N SER A 379 -5.61 -9.69 -23.77
CA SER A 379 -6.24 -9.25 -25.02
C SER A 379 -6.24 -10.35 -26.10
N ASP A 380 -6.76 -10.04 -27.31
CA ASP A 380 -6.64 -10.88 -28.51
C ASP A 380 -5.51 -10.40 -29.46
N LEU A 381 -4.57 -9.57 -28.98
CA LEU A 381 -3.46 -9.06 -29.78
C LEU A 381 -2.49 -10.16 -30.22
N SER A 382 -1.71 -9.87 -31.27
CA SER A 382 -0.78 -10.81 -31.91
C SER A 382 0.29 -11.34 -30.95
N ILE A 383 0.83 -12.52 -31.28
CA ILE A 383 1.96 -13.12 -30.55
C ILE A 383 3.16 -12.16 -30.54
N GLU A 384 3.41 -11.48 -31.65
CA GLU A 384 4.50 -10.50 -31.77
C GLU A 384 4.36 -9.36 -30.75
N THR A 385 3.17 -8.76 -30.60
CA THR A 385 2.95 -7.69 -29.61
C THR A 385 3.09 -8.21 -28.17
N ARG A 386 2.68 -9.45 -27.91
CA ARG A 386 2.88 -10.11 -26.60
C ARG A 386 4.35 -10.39 -26.30
N ILE A 387 5.13 -10.80 -27.30
CA ILE A 387 6.58 -10.96 -27.18
C ILE A 387 7.22 -9.60 -26.94
N PHE A 388 6.87 -8.57 -27.73
CA PHE A 388 7.39 -7.22 -27.59
C PHE A 388 7.22 -6.66 -26.18
N ILE A 389 5.99 -6.68 -25.64
CA ILE A 389 5.75 -6.14 -24.29
C ILE A 389 6.47 -6.95 -23.21
N SER A 390 6.59 -8.27 -23.39
CA SER A 390 7.38 -9.12 -22.49
C SER A 390 8.87 -8.77 -22.53
N VAL A 391 9.45 -8.58 -23.73
CA VAL A 391 10.85 -8.17 -23.90
C VAL A 391 11.09 -6.80 -23.27
N LEU A 392 10.23 -5.82 -23.56
CA LEU A 392 10.27 -4.50 -22.94
C LEU A 392 10.23 -4.60 -21.41
N ARG A 393 9.37 -5.47 -20.88
CA ARG A 393 9.26 -5.70 -19.45
C ARG A 393 10.57 -6.21 -18.84
N THR A 394 11.28 -7.12 -19.50
CA THR A 394 12.61 -7.57 -19.02
C THR A 394 13.67 -6.47 -19.07
N ALA A 395 13.59 -5.54 -20.02
CA ALA A 395 14.48 -4.38 -20.11
C ALA A 395 14.25 -3.40 -18.96
N ILE A 396 12.99 -3.16 -18.59
CA ILE A 396 12.61 -2.29 -17.46
C ILE A 396 12.89 -2.96 -16.12
N LYS A 397 12.48 -4.22 -15.95
CA LYS A 397 12.59 -4.98 -14.71
C LYS A 397 13.19 -6.37 -14.96
N LYS A 398 14.52 -6.42 -14.97
CA LYS A 398 15.31 -7.67 -15.11
C LYS A 398 14.98 -8.75 -14.07
N SER A 399 14.37 -8.39 -12.95
CA SER A 399 13.97 -9.33 -11.89
C SER A 399 12.53 -9.82 -12.01
N ASP A 400 11.82 -9.53 -13.11
CA ASP A 400 10.43 -9.95 -13.33
C ASP A 400 10.37 -11.32 -14.02
N PRO A 401 10.21 -12.44 -13.28
CA PRO A 401 10.24 -13.77 -13.89
C PRO A 401 9.06 -14.03 -14.83
N GLU A 402 7.92 -13.37 -14.63
CA GLU A 402 6.72 -13.61 -15.44
C GLU A 402 6.96 -13.21 -16.90
N ALA A 403 7.63 -12.08 -17.12
CA ALA A 403 7.99 -11.62 -18.45
C ALA A 403 8.88 -12.63 -19.20
N TYR A 404 9.92 -13.16 -18.54
CA TYR A 404 10.79 -14.18 -19.13
C TYR A 404 10.01 -15.45 -19.46
N LEU A 405 9.21 -15.95 -18.52
CA LEU A 405 8.41 -17.16 -18.73
C LEU A 405 7.44 -17.00 -19.91
N LYS A 406 6.86 -15.81 -20.09
CA LYS A 406 6.01 -15.51 -21.26
C LYS A 406 6.78 -15.48 -22.57
N ILE A 407 8.00 -14.93 -22.60
CA ILE A 407 8.84 -14.98 -23.82
C ILE A 407 9.16 -16.44 -24.17
N ILE A 408 9.62 -17.22 -23.18
CA ILE A 408 9.94 -18.65 -23.36
C ILE A 408 8.72 -19.42 -23.87
N GLN A 409 7.54 -19.18 -23.29
CA GLN A 409 6.29 -19.79 -23.71
C GLN A 409 5.92 -19.43 -25.16
N LEU A 410 5.94 -18.15 -25.50
CA LEU A 410 5.47 -17.65 -26.80
C LEU A 410 6.45 -17.99 -27.93
N ALA A 411 7.74 -17.74 -27.74
CA ALA A 411 8.77 -18.06 -28.72
C ALA A 411 8.90 -19.58 -28.92
N GLY A 412 8.92 -20.33 -27.82
CA GLY A 412 8.98 -21.80 -27.88
C GLY A 412 7.75 -22.40 -28.55
N GLY A 413 6.56 -21.85 -28.30
CA GLY A 413 5.32 -22.32 -28.94
C GLY A 413 5.27 -22.02 -30.45
N ASP A 414 5.96 -20.98 -30.91
CA ASP A 414 6.09 -20.61 -32.33
C ASP A 414 7.27 -21.30 -33.04
N GLY A 415 8.06 -22.11 -32.32
CA GLY A 415 9.22 -22.82 -32.84
C GLY A 415 10.53 -22.02 -32.84
N ASP A 416 10.53 -20.78 -32.33
CA ASP A 416 11.74 -19.98 -32.11
C ASP A 416 12.44 -20.41 -30.82
N TYR A 417 13.06 -21.59 -30.89
CA TYR A 417 13.79 -22.19 -29.77
C TYR A 417 15.04 -21.40 -29.40
N GLU A 418 15.66 -20.68 -30.34
CA GLU A 418 16.84 -19.86 -30.06
C GLU A 418 16.49 -18.72 -29.10
N THR A 419 15.43 -17.97 -29.39
CA THR A 419 14.94 -16.91 -28.49
C THR A 419 14.48 -17.49 -27.15
N ALA A 420 13.76 -18.59 -27.15
CA ALA A 420 13.30 -19.22 -25.92
C ALA A 420 14.47 -19.67 -25.01
N LEU A 421 15.52 -20.26 -25.58
CA LEU A 421 16.71 -20.68 -24.83
C LEU A 421 17.53 -19.48 -24.33
N LEU A 422 17.62 -18.41 -25.11
CA LEU A 422 18.28 -17.17 -24.70
C LEU A 422 17.62 -16.58 -23.44
N TYR A 423 16.29 -16.40 -23.48
CA TYR A 423 15.56 -15.83 -22.33
C TYR A 423 15.44 -16.79 -21.15
N LEU A 424 15.51 -18.11 -21.37
CA LEU A 424 15.70 -19.08 -20.30
C LEU A 424 17.04 -18.86 -19.58
N GLU A 425 18.14 -18.72 -20.33
CA GLU A 425 19.45 -18.47 -19.71
C GLU A 425 19.46 -17.15 -18.95
N ASP A 426 18.88 -16.09 -19.53
CA ASP A 426 18.81 -14.78 -18.88
C ASP A 426 17.95 -14.82 -17.61
N LEU A 427 16.81 -15.52 -17.60
CA LEU A 427 16.03 -15.77 -16.40
C LEU A 427 16.87 -16.48 -15.33
N LEU A 428 17.59 -17.53 -15.69
CA LEU A 428 18.43 -18.28 -14.74
C LEU A 428 19.58 -17.42 -14.18
N LYS A 429 20.16 -16.50 -14.97
CA LYS A 429 21.18 -15.53 -14.51
C LYS A 429 20.64 -14.58 -13.44
N THR A 430 19.32 -14.37 -13.35
CA THR A 430 18.72 -13.56 -12.26
C THR A 430 18.74 -14.27 -10.89
N GLY A 431 19.05 -15.57 -10.87
CA GLY A 431 18.94 -16.43 -9.68
C GLY A 431 17.58 -17.12 -9.53
N TYR A 432 16.72 -17.07 -10.55
CA TYR A 432 15.44 -17.78 -10.56
C TYR A 432 15.64 -19.29 -10.40
N ASN A 433 14.95 -19.89 -9.43
CA ASN A 433 15.18 -21.28 -9.02
C ASN A 433 13.91 -22.13 -8.90
N ASN A 434 12.75 -21.60 -9.32
CA ASN A 434 11.51 -22.38 -9.31
C ASN A 434 11.52 -23.40 -10.44
N TYR A 435 12.05 -24.57 -10.11
CA TYR A 435 12.28 -25.67 -11.03
C TYR A 435 10.99 -26.18 -11.68
N GLU A 436 9.91 -26.32 -10.91
CA GLU A 436 8.63 -26.84 -11.43
C GLU A 436 8.06 -25.89 -12.48
N ALA A 437 8.08 -24.58 -12.22
CA ALA A 437 7.58 -23.58 -13.15
C ALA A 437 8.28 -23.60 -14.52
N LEU A 438 9.54 -24.05 -14.62
CA LEU A 438 10.24 -24.19 -15.89
C LEU A 438 9.71 -25.38 -16.72
N TYR A 439 9.35 -26.48 -16.07
CA TYR A 439 8.82 -27.68 -16.75
C TYR A 439 7.30 -27.69 -16.90
N ASP A 440 6.60 -26.74 -16.29
CA ASP A 440 5.14 -26.57 -16.39
C ASP A 440 4.73 -25.48 -17.40
N ILE A 441 5.68 -24.91 -18.15
CA ILE A 441 5.39 -23.94 -19.21
C ILE A 441 4.57 -24.63 -20.32
N PRO A 442 3.34 -24.19 -20.61
CA PRO A 442 2.47 -24.87 -21.54
C PRO A 442 2.88 -24.59 -23.00
N GLY A 443 2.69 -25.58 -23.87
CA GLY A 443 2.87 -25.43 -25.32
C GLY A 443 4.31 -25.54 -25.83
N ILE A 444 5.27 -25.91 -24.98
CA ILE A 444 6.69 -26.01 -25.34
C ILE A 444 7.32 -27.37 -25.01
N LEU A 445 6.52 -28.45 -25.04
CA LEU A 445 6.98 -29.80 -24.64
C LEU A 445 8.21 -30.25 -25.44
N ASP A 446 8.22 -30.00 -26.75
CA ASP A 446 9.35 -30.36 -27.62
C ASP A 446 10.65 -29.67 -27.18
N LEU A 447 10.57 -28.38 -26.82
CA LEU A 447 11.69 -27.64 -26.26
C LEU A 447 12.10 -28.16 -24.88
N GLN A 448 11.14 -28.46 -24.00
CA GLN A 448 11.43 -29.03 -22.67
C GLN A 448 12.10 -30.39 -22.74
N LEU A 449 11.84 -31.16 -23.80
CA LEU A 449 12.48 -32.43 -24.11
C LEU A 449 13.80 -32.26 -24.88
N SER A 450 14.23 -31.03 -25.20
CA SER A 450 15.49 -30.79 -25.91
C SER A 450 16.70 -30.92 -24.99
N ARG A 451 17.86 -31.21 -25.59
CA ARG A 451 19.13 -31.34 -24.87
C ARG A 451 19.60 -29.99 -24.34
N GLU A 452 19.46 -28.95 -25.15
CA GLU A 452 19.86 -27.58 -24.88
C GLU A 452 19.12 -27.03 -23.66
N TYR A 453 17.80 -27.21 -23.61
CA TYR A 453 16.95 -26.76 -22.51
C TYR A 453 17.37 -27.39 -21.18
N ASN A 454 17.51 -28.71 -21.15
CA ASN A 454 17.89 -29.45 -19.95
C ASN A 454 19.35 -29.17 -19.53
N ASN A 455 20.25 -28.92 -20.48
CA ASN A 455 21.63 -28.54 -20.18
C ASN A 455 21.71 -27.15 -19.53
N LEU A 456 20.94 -26.17 -20.01
CA LEU A 456 20.86 -24.86 -19.37
C LEU A 456 20.34 -24.97 -17.94
N ILE A 457 19.22 -25.68 -17.73
CA ILE A 457 18.68 -25.85 -16.37
C ILE A 457 19.67 -26.57 -15.46
N ARG A 458 20.34 -27.63 -15.94
CA ARG A 458 21.38 -28.33 -15.16
C ARG A 458 22.56 -27.43 -14.82
N LYS A 459 23.02 -26.60 -15.76
CA LYS A 459 24.13 -25.66 -15.57
C LYS A 459 23.88 -24.70 -14.41
N TYR A 460 22.65 -24.19 -14.27
CA TYR A 460 22.32 -23.18 -13.25
C TYR A 460 21.70 -23.76 -11.96
N LEU A 461 20.92 -24.84 -12.05
CA LEU A 461 20.19 -25.42 -10.91
C LEU A 461 20.78 -26.77 -10.41
N GLY A 462 21.81 -27.30 -11.09
CA GLY A 462 22.48 -28.56 -10.72
C GLY A 462 21.68 -29.83 -11.04
N LYS A 463 20.47 -29.71 -11.59
CA LYS A 463 19.59 -30.83 -11.96
C LYS A 463 18.74 -30.49 -13.18
N ALA A 464 18.25 -31.51 -13.89
CA ALA A 464 17.30 -31.37 -15.00
C ALA A 464 16.34 -32.57 -15.04
N LYS A 465 15.15 -32.37 -15.62
CA LYS A 465 14.06 -33.37 -15.58
C LYS A 465 14.33 -34.48 -16.56
N TYR A 466 14.89 -34.14 -17.71
CA TYR A 466 15.24 -35.07 -18.77
C TYR A 466 16.77 -35.17 -18.88
N SER A 467 17.27 -36.41 -18.87
CA SER A 467 18.67 -36.72 -19.12
C SER A 467 18.76 -37.37 -20.48
N ILE A 468 19.24 -36.64 -21.48
CA ILE A 468 19.33 -37.10 -22.86
C ILE A 468 20.80 -37.48 -23.11
N PRO A 469 21.11 -38.78 -23.34
CA PRO A 469 22.46 -39.23 -23.67
C PRO A 469 22.98 -38.54 -24.93
N GLU A 470 24.31 -38.42 -25.08
CA GLU A 470 24.88 -37.99 -26.36
C GLU A 470 24.49 -39.00 -27.46
N PRO A 471 24.19 -38.54 -28.69
CA PRO A 471 24.17 -39.46 -29.81
C PRO A 471 25.56 -40.09 -29.89
N VAL A 472 25.60 -41.43 -29.87
CA VAL A 472 26.81 -42.17 -30.18
C VAL A 472 27.19 -41.76 -31.60
N GLU A 473 28.33 -41.11 -31.77
CA GLU A 473 28.90 -40.92 -33.11
C GLU A 473 28.97 -42.31 -33.75
N GLU A 474 28.17 -42.55 -34.80
CA GLU A 474 28.38 -43.70 -35.65
C GLU A 474 29.76 -43.52 -36.27
N ILE A 475 30.72 -44.27 -35.72
CA ILE A 475 32.04 -44.44 -36.30
C ILE A 475 31.80 -45.25 -37.57
N ASP A 476 31.74 -44.57 -38.72
CA ASP A 476 31.81 -45.17 -40.05
C ASP A 476 33.14 -45.93 -40.25
#